data_AF-E4Z5J8-F1
#
_entry.id   AF-E4Z5J8-F1
#
_cell.length_a   1.000
_cell.length_b   1.000
_cell.length_c   1.000
_cell.angle_alpha   90.00
_cell.angle_beta   90.00
_cell.angle_gamma   90.00
#
_symmetry.space_group_name_H-M   'P 1'
#
loop_
_entity.id
_entity.type
_entity.pdbx_description
1 polymer ?
#
loop_
_entity_poly.entity_id
_entity_poly.type
_entity_poly.pdbx_seq_one_letter_code
_entity_poly.pdbx_strand_id
1 'polypeptide(L)'
;VGASGGDFCLVTTVLAGVVLNCDSMNIVGALIRVLLFGGYIVAEGYMSIQRYNDGDHQISWAAHLGGAVTGLLIGTVVLRNMDIKKCENVCRILSLLLFIGYLGVLTAMWFLIVDKENGIDDGMDVIKSIVDMED
;
A
#
# COMPACT_ATOMS: atom_id res chain seq x y z
N VAL A 1 2.96 12.22 10.82
CA VAL A 1 3.04 11.70 9.43
C VAL A 1 2.65 10.24 9.45
N GLY A 2 1.65 9.79 8.69
CA GLY A 2 1.22 8.38 8.71
C GLY A 2 -0.19 8.10 8.20
N ALA A 3 -1.11 9.07 8.29
CA ALA A 3 -2.47 8.90 7.77
C ALA A 3 -2.52 8.87 6.23
N SER A 4 -1.62 9.58 5.54
CA SER A 4 -1.60 9.68 4.07
C SER A 4 -1.02 8.47 3.33
N GLY A 5 -0.66 7.40 4.03
CA GLY A 5 -0.51 6.09 3.39
C GLY A 5 -1.88 5.38 3.28
N GLY A 6 -2.77 5.64 4.24
CA GLY A 6 -4.07 4.99 4.34
C GLY A 6 -5.09 5.49 3.32
N ASP A 7 -5.07 6.78 2.99
CA ASP A 7 -5.89 7.34 1.91
C ASP A 7 -5.53 6.71 0.55
N PHE A 8 -4.25 6.62 0.19
CA PHE A 8 -3.78 5.97 -1.03
C PHE A 8 -4.13 4.49 -1.05
N CYS A 9 -4.08 3.81 0.11
CA CYS A 9 -4.57 2.44 0.25
C CYS A 9 -6.08 2.34 -0.07
N LEU A 10 -6.92 3.23 0.47
CA LEU A 10 -8.36 3.22 0.20
C LEU A 10 -8.67 3.56 -1.27
N VAL A 11 -8.04 4.61 -1.80
CA VAL A 11 -8.21 5.07 -3.19
C VAL A 11 -7.84 3.94 -4.16
N THR A 12 -6.68 3.31 -3.97
CA THR A 12 -6.24 2.19 -4.83
C THR A 12 -7.05 0.92 -4.62
N THR A 13 -7.57 0.68 -3.41
CA THR A 13 -8.53 -0.41 -3.17
C THR A 13 -9.79 -0.22 -4.01
N VAL A 14 -10.36 0.98 -4.06
CA VAL A 14 -11.54 1.26 -4.89
C VAL A 14 -11.23 1.06 -6.37
N LEU A 15 -10.07 1.53 -6.84
CA LEU A 15 -9.63 1.33 -8.23
C LEU A 15 -9.39 -0.15 -8.56
N ALA A 16 -8.81 -0.92 -7.65
CA ALA A 16 -8.65 -2.37 -7.79
C ALA A 16 -10.01 -3.06 -8.01
N GLY A 17 -11.03 -2.64 -7.27
CA GLY A 17 -12.41 -3.13 -7.45
C GLY A 17 -12.99 -2.81 -8.82
N VAL A 18 -12.70 -1.61 -9.36
CA VAL A 18 -13.10 -1.22 -10.73
C VAL A 18 -12.43 -2.11 -11.76
N VAL A 19 -11.12 -2.37 -11.62
CA VAL A 19 -10.36 -3.23 -12.53
C VAL A 19 -10.89 -4.66 -12.52
N LEU A 20 -11.16 -5.21 -11.33
CA LEU A 20 -11.70 -6.57 -11.18
C LEU A 20 -13.10 -6.73 -11.77
N ASN A 21 -13.97 -5.73 -11.56
CA ASN A 21 -15.36 -5.78 -12.00
C ASN A 21 -15.61 -5.03 -13.31
N CYS A 22 -14.57 -4.66 -14.07
CA CYS A 22 -14.71 -3.77 -15.24
C CYS A 22 -15.67 -4.34 -16.29
N ASP A 23 -15.72 -5.67 -16.42
CA ASP A 23 -16.58 -6.38 -17.37
C ASP A 23 -18.05 -6.44 -16.92
N SER A 24 -18.31 -6.49 -15.61
CA SER A 24 -19.67 -6.61 -15.05
C SER A 24 -20.25 -5.28 -14.55
N MET A 25 -19.42 -4.24 -14.37
CA MET A 25 -19.85 -2.95 -13.82
C MET A 25 -20.35 -2.02 -14.91
N ASN A 26 -21.41 -1.26 -14.61
CA ASN A 26 -21.91 -0.22 -15.51
C ASN A 26 -20.79 0.79 -15.83
N ILE A 27 -20.58 1.05 -17.13
CA ILE A 27 -19.56 1.95 -17.66
C ILE A 27 -19.59 3.34 -17.01
N VAL A 28 -20.77 3.86 -16.67
CA VAL A 28 -20.92 5.16 -16.01
C VAL A 28 -20.37 5.11 -14.57
N GLY A 29 -20.65 4.04 -13.84
CA GLY A 29 -20.14 3.83 -12.48
C GLY A 29 -18.63 3.61 -12.47
N ALA A 30 -18.09 2.90 -13.48
CA ALA A 30 -16.65 2.73 -13.67
C ALA A 30 -15.96 4.07 -13.91
N LEU A 31 -16.49 4.86 -14.85
CA LEU A 31 -15.97 6.18 -15.18
C LEU A 31 -15.95 7.12 -13.97
N ILE A 32 -17.03 7.19 -13.20
CA ILE A 32 -17.08 8.07 -12.01
C ILE A 32 -15.98 7.69 -11.01
N ARG A 33 -15.83 6.39 -10.71
CA ARG A 33 -14.80 5.94 -9.77
C ARG A 33 -13.39 6.20 -10.29
N VAL A 34 -13.13 5.93 -11.56
CA VAL A 34 -11.82 6.18 -12.18
C VAL A 34 -11.51 7.68 -12.23
N LEU A 35 -12.48 8.52 -12.59
CA LEU A 35 -12.27 9.97 -12.67
C LEU A 35 -12.04 10.59 -11.30
N LEU A 36 -12.83 10.22 -10.28
CA LEU A 36 -12.68 10.78 -8.94
C LEU A 36 -11.38 10.30 -8.28
N PHE A 37 -11.17 8.99 -8.22
CA PHE A 37 -10.04 8.41 -7.48
C PHE A 37 -8.74 8.45 -8.30
N GLY A 38 -8.80 8.22 -9.61
CA GLY A 38 -7.65 8.40 -10.50
C GLY A 38 -7.27 9.87 -10.65
N GLY A 39 -8.27 10.77 -10.75
CA GLY A 39 -8.02 12.22 -10.76
C GLY A 39 -7.37 12.70 -9.47
N TYR A 40 -7.79 12.18 -8.31
CA TYR A 40 -7.15 12.46 -7.02
C TYR A 40 -5.67 12.05 -7.01
N ILE A 41 -5.32 10.85 -7.49
CA ILE A 41 -3.92 10.40 -7.59
C ILE A 41 -3.10 11.33 -8.49
N VAL A 42 -3.63 11.71 -9.65
CA VAL A 42 -2.93 12.58 -10.59
C VAL A 42 -2.72 13.98 -10.01
N ALA A 43 -3.75 14.53 -9.35
CA ALA A 43 -3.67 15.85 -8.71
C ALA A 43 -2.63 15.86 -7.57
N GLU A 44 -2.65 14.85 -6.69
CA GLU A 44 -1.65 14.71 -5.62
C GLU A 44 -0.24 14.53 -6.19
N GLY A 45 -0.07 13.73 -7.24
CA GLY A 45 1.22 13.56 -7.92
C GLY A 45 1.75 14.87 -8.51
N TYR A 46 0.89 15.65 -9.17
CA TYR A 46 1.24 16.97 -9.71
C TYR A 46 1.64 17.96 -8.61
N MET A 47 0.83 18.07 -7.55
CA MET A 47 1.13 18.94 -6.40
C MET A 47 2.44 18.52 -5.71
N SER A 48 2.71 17.23 -5.64
CA SER A 48 3.93 16.71 -5.05
C SER A 48 5.17 17.04 -5.89
N ILE A 49 5.08 17.01 -7.23
CA ILE A 49 6.15 17.45 -8.12
C ILE A 49 6.40 18.96 -8.00
N GLN A 50 5.34 19.76 -7.91
CA GLN A 50 5.48 21.20 -7.71
C GLN A 50 6.20 21.54 -6.40
N ARG A 51 5.76 20.95 -5.28
CA ARG A 51 6.41 21.15 -3.97
C ARG A 51 7.88 20.72 -3.99
N TYR A 52 8.19 19.62 -4.68
CA TYR A 52 9.57 19.17 -4.85
C TYR A 52 10.43 20.20 -5.60
N ASN A 53 9.89 20.81 -6.66
CA ASN A 53 10.58 21.87 -7.42
C ASN A 53 10.73 23.17 -6.61
N ASP A 54 9.80 23.45 -5.70
CA ASP A 54 9.84 24.61 -4.79
C ASP A 54 10.80 24.40 -3.59
N GLY A 55 11.46 23.24 -3.51
CA GLY A 55 12.43 22.91 -2.46
C GLY A 55 11.81 22.40 -1.16
N ASP A 56 10.51 22.12 -1.14
CA ASP A 56 9.84 21.48 -0.01
C ASP A 56 9.90 19.95 -0.14
N HIS A 57 10.69 19.32 0.72
CA HIS A 57 10.89 17.88 0.77
C HIS A 57 10.10 17.18 1.88
N GLN A 58 9.14 17.83 2.54
CA GLN A 58 8.39 17.25 3.67
C GLN A 58 7.39 16.14 3.29
N ILE A 59 7.32 15.70 2.03
CA ILE A 59 6.33 14.73 1.56
C ILE A 59 6.89 13.31 1.64
N SER A 60 6.19 12.43 2.37
CA SER A 60 6.50 11.00 2.39
C SER A 60 5.94 10.30 1.16
N TRP A 61 6.61 10.46 0.01
CA TRP A 61 6.30 9.73 -1.23
C TRP A 61 6.33 8.21 -1.02
N ALA A 62 7.23 7.73 -0.15
CA ALA A 62 7.31 6.33 0.22
C ALA A 62 6.02 5.84 0.91
N ALA A 63 5.40 6.66 1.77
CA ALA A 63 4.14 6.31 2.42
C ALA A 63 2.97 6.25 1.41
N HIS A 64 2.89 7.20 0.47
CA HIS A 64 1.85 7.20 -0.57
C HIS A 64 1.99 5.97 -1.48
N LEU A 65 3.22 5.66 -1.92
CA LEU A 65 3.50 4.50 -2.77
C LEU A 65 3.25 3.18 -2.03
N GLY A 66 3.73 3.04 -0.80
CA GLY A 66 3.52 1.85 0.01
C GLY A 66 2.04 1.60 0.31
N GLY A 67 1.29 2.67 0.58
CA GLY A 67 -0.16 2.65 0.73
C GLY A 67 -0.87 2.20 -0.54
N ALA A 68 -0.52 2.79 -1.68
CA ALA A 68 -1.07 2.46 -3.00
C ALA A 68 -0.84 0.98 -3.39
N VAL A 69 0.37 0.47 -3.17
CA VAL A 69 0.70 -0.94 -3.43
C VAL A 69 -0.10 -1.86 -2.50
N THR A 70 -0.18 -1.52 -1.22
CA THR A 70 -0.96 -2.28 -0.24
C THR A 70 -2.44 -2.32 -0.62
N GLY A 71 -3.02 -1.19 -0.98
CA GLY A 71 -4.43 -1.10 -1.38
C GLY A 71 -4.75 -1.84 -2.67
N LEU A 72 -3.83 -1.86 -3.65
CA LEU A 72 -4.01 -2.66 -4.85
C LEU A 72 -3.96 -4.17 -4.53
N LEU A 73 -2.98 -4.61 -3.75
CA LEU A 73 -2.79 -6.03 -3.44
C LEU A 73 -3.89 -6.56 -2.51
N ILE A 74 -4.14 -5.90 -1.38
CA ILE A 74 -5.19 -6.30 -0.43
C ILE A 74 -6.58 -6.02 -0.99
N GLY A 75 -6.77 -4.92 -1.73
CA GLY A 75 -8.05 -4.60 -2.35
C GLY A 75 -8.50 -5.68 -3.32
N THR A 76 -7.59 -6.29 -4.08
CA THR A 76 -7.93 -7.43 -4.94
C THR A 76 -8.28 -8.71 -4.19
N VAL A 77 -7.81 -8.87 -2.94
CA VAL A 77 -8.12 -10.02 -2.08
C VAL A 77 -9.45 -9.84 -1.34
N VAL A 78 -9.69 -8.65 -0.81
CA VAL A 78 -10.82 -8.32 0.07
C VAL A 78 -12.08 -8.04 -0.73
N LEU A 79 -11.98 -7.37 -1.89
CA LEU A 79 -13.15 -7.04 -2.69
C LEU A 79 -13.65 -8.29 -3.41
N ARG A 80 -14.94 -8.59 -3.20
CA ARG A 80 -15.62 -9.73 -3.81
C ARG A 80 -16.06 -9.36 -5.23
N ASN A 81 -15.70 -10.20 -6.20
CA ASN A 81 -16.15 -10.03 -7.57
C ASN A 81 -17.63 -10.38 -7.74
N MET A 82 -18.34 -9.63 -8.59
CA MET A 82 -19.76 -9.86 -8.88
C MET A 82 -20.00 -11.16 -9.68
N ASP A 83 -19.07 -11.52 -10.57
CA ASP A 83 -19.05 -12.80 -11.30
C ASP A 83 -17.73 -13.52 -11.05
N ILE A 84 -17.77 -14.74 -10.52
CA ILE A 84 -16.53 -15.49 -10.19
C ILE A 84 -16.02 -16.19 -11.44
N LYS A 85 -14.96 -15.66 -12.07
CA LYS A 85 -14.24 -16.34 -13.16
C LYS A 85 -13.01 -17.07 -12.63
N LYS A 86 -12.63 -18.20 -13.26
CA LYS A 86 -11.48 -19.02 -12.84
C LYS A 86 -10.14 -18.25 -12.82
N CYS A 87 -9.97 -17.29 -13.73
CA CYS A 87 -8.77 -16.46 -13.81
C CYS A 87 -8.59 -15.55 -12.58
N GLU A 88 -9.70 -15.12 -11.97
CA GLU A 88 -9.67 -14.21 -10.82
C GLU A 88 -9.19 -14.89 -9.55
N ASN A 89 -9.48 -16.18 -9.39
CA ASN A 89 -8.95 -16.93 -8.26
C ASN A 89 -7.42 -17.01 -8.32
N VAL A 90 -6.84 -17.05 -9.53
CA VAL A 90 -5.39 -16.97 -9.74
C VAL A 90 -4.88 -15.57 -9.40
N CYS A 91 -5.53 -14.51 -9.88
CA CYS A 91 -5.16 -13.13 -9.53
C CYS A 91 -5.21 -12.87 -8.02
N ARG A 92 -6.21 -13.43 -7.32
CA ARG A 92 -6.37 -13.29 -5.86
C ARG A 92 -5.27 -14.01 -5.08
N ILE A 93 -4.93 -15.23 -5.50
CA ILE A 93 -3.84 -15.99 -4.88
C ILE A 93 -2.51 -15.29 -5.16
N LEU A 94 -2.29 -14.84 -6.39
CA LEU A 94 -1.08 -14.12 -6.77
C LEU A 94 -0.93 -12.82 -5.98
N SER A 95 -1.99 -12.01 -5.84
CA SER A 95 -1.93 -10.77 -5.08
C SER A 95 -1.70 -11.00 -3.59
N LEU A 96 -2.29 -12.04 -3.01
CA LEU A 96 -2.00 -12.46 -1.64
C LEU A 96 -0.54 -12.88 -1.46
N LEU A 97 0.00 -13.70 -2.36
CA LEU A 97 1.40 -14.13 -2.32
C LEU A 97 2.36 -12.94 -2.47
N LEU A 98 2.07 -12.02 -3.39
CA LEU A 98 2.84 -10.79 -3.57
C LEU A 98 2.78 -9.91 -2.32
N PHE A 99 1.63 -9.81 -1.66
CA PHE A 99 1.49 -9.04 -0.43
C PHE A 99 2.29 -9.64 0.73
N ILE A 100 2.23 -10.97 0.91
CA ILE A 100 3.03 -11.67 1.92
C ILE A 100 4.52 -11.49 1.64
N GLY A 101 4.94 -11.64 0.38
CA GLY A 101 6.33 -11.40 -0.04
C GLY A 101 6.77 -9.96 0.24
N TYR A 102 5.91 -8.98 -0.06
CA TYR A 102 6.17 -7.57 0.24
C TYR A 102 6.37 -7.32 1.74
N LEU A 103 5.51 -7.86 2.60
CA LEU A 103 5.69 -7.77 4.06
C LEU A 103 6.97 -8.49 4.52
N GLY A 104 7.29 -9.64 3.93
CA GLY A 104 8.52 -10.39 4.20
C GLY A 104 9.77 -9.58 3.86
N VAL A 105 9.77 -8.87 2.73
CA VAL A 105 10.89 -7.99 2.35
C VAL A 105 11.00 -6.80 3.31
N LEU A 106 9.89 -6.16 3.67
CA LEU A 106 9.91 -5.03 4.60
C LEU A 106 10.43 -5.43 5.99
N THR A 107 9.97 -6.57 6.50
CA THR A 107 10.43 -7.10 7.79
C THR A 107 11.89 -7.54 7.74
N ALA A 108 12.33 -8.18 6.65
CA ALA A 108 13.74 -8.50 6.46
C ALA A 108 14.62 -7.24 6.35
N MET A 109 14.18 -6.20 5.64
CA MET A 109 14.89 -4.92 5.57
C MET A 109 14.99 -4.25 6.94
N TRP A 110 13.91 -4.26 7.72
CA TRP A 110 13.93 -3.76 9.10
C TRP A 110 15.00 -4.49 9.92
N PHE A 111 14.97 -5.82 9.91
CA PHE A 111 15.91 -6.63 10.68
C PHE A 111 17.37 -6.46 10.21
N LEU A 112 17.60 -6.38 8.89
CA LEU A 112 18.96 -6.31 8.33
C LEU A 112 19.60 -4.92 8.43
N ILE A 113 18.79 -3.86 8.44
CA ILE A 113 19.27 -2.47 8.42
C ILE A 113 19.11 -1.85 9.80
N VAL A 114 17.88 -1.80 10.32
CA VAL A 114 17.56 -1.07 11.55
C VAL A 114 18.08 -1.80 12.78
N ASP A 115 17.81 -3.10 12.91
CA ASP A 115 18.25 -3.84 14.10
C ASP A 115 19.78 -3.97 14.13
N LYS A 116 20.40 -4.18 12.96
CA LYS A 116 21.85 -4.21 12.82
C LYS A 116 22.53 -2.86 13.16
N GLU A 117 21.96 -1.74 12.74
CA GLU A 117 22.47 -0.40 13.11
C GLU A 117 22.32 -0.11 14.61
N ASN A 118 21.31 -0.69 15.26
CA ASN A 118 21.06 -0.55 16.69
C ASN A 118 21.80 -1.59 17.56
N GLY A 119 22.64 -2.44 16.97
CA GLY A 119 23.40 -3.47 17.68
C GLY A 119 22.52 -4.57 18.28
N ILE A 120 21.33 -4.77 17.73
CA ILE A 120 20.38 -5.83 18.12
C ILE A 120 20.68 -7.02 17.21
N ASP A 121 21.44 -7.99 17.72
CA ASP A 121 21.85 -9.17 16.95
C ASP A 121 20.86 -10.34 17.11
N ASP A 122 20.03 -10.34 18.17
CA ASP A 122 18.99 -11.36 18.40
C ASP A 122 17.72 -10.78 19.06
N GLY A 123 16.59 -11.49 18.92
CA GLY A 123 15.29 -11.07 19.46
C GLY A 123 15.26 -10.93 20.99
N MET A 124 16.23 -11.52 21.69
CA MET A 124 16.41 -11.35 23.15
C MET A 124 16.92 -9.96 23.53
N ASP A 125 17.65 -9.28 22.64
CA ASP A 125 18.17 -7.93 22.90
C ASP A 125 17.06 -6.86 22.79
N VAL A 126 16.06 -7.11 21.92
CA VAL A 126 14.83 -6.30 21.87
C VAL A 126 14.06 -6.40 23.18
N ILE A 127 13.95 -7.60 23.75
CA ILE A 127 13.24 -7.79 25.03
C ILE A 127 13.99 -7.09 26.16
N LYS A 128 15.33 -7.19 26.20
CA LYS A 128 16.14 -6.49 27.21
C LYS A 128 16.04 -4.98 27.11
N SER A 129 16.08 -4.39 25.90
CA SER A 129 15.99 -2.94 25.75
C SER A 129 14.62 -2.38 26.17
N ILE A 130 13.55 -3.16 25.98
CA ILE A 130 12.21 -2.78 26.47
C ILE A 130 12.14 -2.85 28.00
N VAL A 131 12.73 -3.90 28.60
CA VAL A 131 12.75 -4.08 30.06
C VAL A 131 13.62 -3.02 30.74
N ASP A 132 14.80 -2.71 30.20
CA ASP A 132 15.72 -1.70 30.74
C ASP A 132 15.19 -0.25 30.61
N MET A 133 14.15 -0.03 29.79
CA MET A 133 13.48 1.27 29.69
C MET A 133 12.37 1.47 30.73
N GLU A 134 11.97 0.41 31.44
CA GLU A 134 10.89 0.42 32.43
C GLU A 134 11.40 0.61 33.88
N ASP A 135 12.72 0.52 34.09
CA ASP A 135 13.45 0.78 35.35
C ASP A 135 14.04 2.21 35.42
#